data_AF-A0A3N5TIX0-F1
#
_entry.id   AF-A0A3N5TIX0-F1
#
_cell.length_a   1.000
_cell.length_b   1.000
_cell.length_c   1.000
_cell.angle_alpha   90.00
_cell.angle_beta   90.00
_cell.angle_gamma   90.00
#
_symmetry.space_group_name_H-M   'P 1'
#
loop_
_entity.id
_entity.type
_entity.pdbx_description
1 polymer ?
#
loop_
_entity_poly.entity_id
_entity_poly.type
_entity_poly.pdbx_seq_one_letter_code
_entity_poly.pdbx_strand_id
1 'polypeptide(L)'
;MKRLITVLAIVFLVFAFSSNSFAQSGSVTVQWGEDSKQGADEGGYKKKGGPPPHAPAHGYRAKHQYRYYPSCNVYQEPSRGVYFYMKGDGWAVGASLPTTLQSSLGASVILDMDTDKPYEQNAEHVKQYPKDKYASGKGGKKK
;
A
#
# COMPACT_ATOMS: atom_id res chain seq x y z
N MET A 1 -47.83 -2.29 14.77
CA MET A 1 -46.93 -2.82 15.83
C MET A 1 -46.24 -4.14 15.47
N LYS A 2 -45.96 -4.43 14.18
CA LYS A 2 -45.26 -5.66 13.74
C LYS A 2 -43.99 -5.38 12.91
N ARG A 3 -43.77 -4.12 12.50
CA ARG A 3 -42.56 -3.66 11.78
C ARG A 3 -41.52 -2.97 12.67
N LEU A 4 -41.88 -2.68 13.94
CA LEU A 4 -40.96 -2.16 14.97
C LEU A 4 -40.24 -3.29 15.72
N ILE A 5 -40.83 -4.49 15.78
CA ILE A 5 -40.23 -5.67 16.42
C ILE A 5 -39.12 -6.28 15.55
N THR A 6 -39.25 -6.17 14.21
CA THR A 6 -38.28 -6.72 13.27
C THR A 6 -36.95 -5.95 13.24
N VAL A 7 -36.96 -4.65 13.56
CA VAL A 7 -35.74 -3.83 13.61
C VAL A 7 -34.93 -4.07 14.88
N LEU A 8 -35.59 -4.40 16.00
CA LEU A 8 -34.90 -4.75 17.26
C LEU A 8 -34.24 -6.14 17.23
N ALA A 9 -34.75 -7.08 16.41
CA ALA A 9 -34.15 -8.41 16.28
C ALA A 9 -32.87 -8.44 15.42
N ILE A 10 -32.71 -7.50 14.48
CA ILE A 10 -31.53 -7.47 13.58
C ILE A 10 -30.34 -6.77 14.24
N VAL A 11 -30.58 -5.81 15.15
CA VAL A 11 -29.52 -5.14 15.92
C VAL A 11 -28.88 -6.07 16.96
N PHE A 12 -29.61 -7.08 17.45
CA PHE A 12 -29.06 -8.08 18.38
C PHE A 12 -28.26 -9.21 17.68
N LEU A 13 -28.44 -9.42 16.37
CA LEU A 13 -27.75 -10.47 15.62
C LEU A 13 -26.34 -10.03 15.15
N VAL A 14 -26.02 -8.74 15.21
CA VAL A 14 -24.69 -8.20 14.87
C VAL A 14 -23.76 -8.08 16.08
N PHE A 15 -24.27 -8.26 17.31
CA PHE A 15 -23.47 -8.18 18.54
C PHE A 15 -22.99 -9.55 19.09
N ALA A 16 -23.36 -10.67 18.44
CA ALA A 16 -23.01 -12.02 18.86
C ALA A 16 -21.96 -12.71 17.95
N PHE A 17 -21.11 -11.94 17.29
CA PHE A 17 -19.89 -12.46 16.63
C PHE A 17 -18.60 -11.79 17.14
N SER A 18 -18.64 -11.21 18.36
CA SER A 18 -17.46 -10.79 19.12
C SER A 18 -16.88 -11.94 19.95
N SER A 19 -16.73 -13.13 19.39
CA SER A 19 -15.99 -14.24 20.00
C SER A 19 -15.67 -15.32 18.97
N ASN A 20 -14.65 -15.09 18.15
CA ASN A 20 -13.84 -16.19 17.62
C ASN A 20 -12.39 -15.92 17.99
N SER A 21 -12.09 -16.13 19.28
CA SER A 21 -10.76 -16.56 19.69
C SER A 21 -10.51 -17.94 19.08
N PHE A 22 -10.10 -18.01 17.82
CA PHE A 22 -9.48 -19.21 17.28
C PHE A 22 -7.99 -19.17 17.65
N ALA A 23 -7.73 -19.52 18.91
CA ALA A 23 -6.46 -20.10 19.29
C ALA A 23 -6.42 -21.50 18.68
N GLN A 24 -5.81 -21.64 17.52
CA GLN A 24 -5.23 -22.92 17.13
C GLN A 24 -3.72 -22.75 17.09
N SER A 25 -3.14 -23.09 18.24
CA SER A 25 -1.76 -23.46 18.43
C SER A 25 -1.36 -24.51 17.37
N GLY A 26 -0.69 -24.06 16.33
CA GLY A 26 0.13 -24.92 15.48
C GLY A 26 1.58 -24.79 15.93
N SER A 27 1.98 -25.49 16.99
CA SER A 27 3.39 -25.66 17.30
C SER A 27 4.01 -26.54 16.21
N VAL A 28 4.74 -25.93 15.28
CA VAL A 28 5.66 -26.67 14.41
C VAL A 28 6.84 -27.11 15.30
N THR A 29 6.78 -28.33 15.81
CA THR A 29 7.92 -28.97 16.46
C THR A 29 8.77 -29.57 15.36
N VAL A 30 9.85 -28.88 14.99
CA VAL A 30 10.88 -29.47 14.14
C VAL A 30 11.83 -30.23 15.06
N GLN A 31 11.58 -31.54 15.22
CA GLN A 31 12.42 -32.44 16.00
C GLN A 31 13.62 -32.88 15.13
N TRP A 32 14.73 -32.15 15.23
CA TRP A 32 16.03 -32.57 14.71
C TRP A 32 16.88 -33.07 15.87
N GLY A 33 17.22 -34.37 15.85
CA GLY A 33 18.39 -34.96 16.51
C GLY A 33 18.50 -34.77 18.02
N GLU A 34 17.97 -35.72 18.78
CA GLU A 34 18.38 -35.97 20.16
C GLU A 34 19.83 -36.47 20.16
N ASP A 35 20.78 -35.59 20.54
CA ASP A 35 22.11 -36.00 20.99
C ASP A 35 22.55 -35.11 22.16
N SER A 36 22.17 -35.54 23.36
CA SER A 36 22.98 -35.56 24.59
C SER A 36 23.63 -34.28 25.17
N LYS A 37 23.28 -34.09 26.46
CA LYS A 37 24.06 -33.53 27.59
C LYS A 37 23.79 -32.08 28.00
N GLN A 38 23.08 -32.00 29.13
CA GLN A 38 23.01 -30.87 30.05
C GLN A 38 24.42 -30.32 30.39
N GLY A 39 24.57 -29.01 30.26
CA GLY A 39 25.63 -28.21 30.85
C GLY A 39 25.09 -26.80 31.05
N ALA A 40 25.00 -26.37 32.30
CA ALA A 40 24.65 -25.01 32.69
C ALA A 40 25.78 -24.05 32.29
N ASP A 41 25.45 -22.96 31.59
CA ASP A 41 26.29 -21.76 31.51
C ASP A 41 25.48 -20.58 30.96
N GLU A 42 26.00 -19.40 31.24
CA GLU A 42 25.33 -18.16 31.55
C GLU A 42 24.92 -17.30 30.34
N GLY A 43 24.30 -16.16 30.66
CA GLY A 43 23.67 -15.20 29.76
C GLY A 43 24.52 -14.79 28.55
N GLY A 44 23.89 -14.83 27.38
CA GLY A 44 24.43 -14.21 26.17
C GLY A 44 23.55 -14.48 24.96
N TYR A 45 22.56 -13.63 24.72
CA TYR A 45 21.79 -13.61 23.47
C TYR A 45 22.73 -13.28 22.30
N LYS A 46 23.38 -14.29 21.71
CA LYS A 46 24.14 -14.11 20.46
C LYS A 46 23.15 -13.84 19.33
N LYS A 47 23.06 -12.58 18.89
CA LYS A 47 22.33 -12.17 17.68
C LYS A 47 22.90 -12.91 16.47
N LYS A 48 22.28 -14.02 16.06
CA LYS A 48 22.61 -14.71 14.82
C LYS A 48 21.84 -14.06 13.66
N GLY A 49 22.54 -13.72 12.59
CA GLY A 49 21.98 -13.74 11.23
C GLY A 49 21.79 -12.41 10.50
N GLY A 50 22.72 -11.45 10.59
CA GLY A 50 22.89 -10.49 9.48
C GLY A 50 23.55 -11.21 8.29
N PRO A 51 23.27 -10.82 7.03
CA PRO A 51 24.03 -11.36 5.89
C PRO A 51 25.53 -11.13 6.13
N PRO A 52 26.39 -12.06 5.68
CA PRO A 52 27.83 -11.94 5.90
C PRO A 52 28.32 -10.55 5.43
N PRO A 53 29.33 -9.96 6.08
CA PRO A 53 29.78 -8.59 5.80
C PRO A 53 30.21 -8.37 4.33
N HIS A 54 30.43 -9.45 3.58
CA HIS A 54 30.75 -9.44 2.16
C HIS A 54 29.52 -9.44 1.22
N ALA A 55 28.31 -9.73 1.71
CA ALA A 55 27.07 -9.72 0.94
C ALA A 55 26.19 -8.57 1.43
N PRO A 56 26.23 -7.39 0.79
CA PRO A 56 25.36 -6.30 1.20
C PRO A 56 23.89 -6.75 1.05
N ALA A 57 23.06 -6.38 2.03
CA ALA A 57 21.65 -6.75 2.11
C ALA A 57 20.79 -5.99 1.07
N HIS A 58 21.22 -5.93 -0.19
CA HIS A 58 20.46 -5.34 -1.28
C HIS A 58 19.59 -6.43 -1.91
N GLY A 59 18.46 -6.71 -1.24
CA GLY A 59 17.40 -7.49 -1.86
C GLY A 59 16.93 -6.81 -3.15
N TYR A 60 16.65 -7.59 -4.18
CA TYR A 60 16.02 -7.09 -5.40
C TYR A 60 14.66 -6.48 -5.04
N ARG A 61 14.48 -5.19 -5.31
CA ARG A 61 13.21 -4.51 -5.11
C ARG A 61 12.39 -4.59 -6.39
N ALA A 62 11.13 -4.97 -6.27
CA ALA A 62 10.23 -5.00 -7.41
C ALA A 62 10.12 -3.60 -8.03
N LYS A 63 10.21 -3.53 -9.36
CA LYS A 63 9.99 -2.29 -10.11
C LYS A 63 8.51 -2.17 -10.42
N HIS A 64 7.92 -1.05 -10.00
CA HIS A 64 6.54 -0.71 -10.28
C HIS A 64 6.49 0.34 -11.37
N GLN A 65 5.72 0.06 -12.40
CA GLN A 65 5.43 1.04 -13.43
C GLN A 65 4.17 1.80 -13.04
N TYR A 66 4.24 3.13 -13.05
CA TYR A 66 3.12 4.02 -12.79
C TYR A 66 2.88 4.92 -14.00
N ARG A 67 1.61 5.23 -14.24
CA ARG A 67 1.19 6.31 -15.14
C ARG A 67 0.84 7.51 -14.28
N TYR A 68 1.68 8.53 -14.32
CA TYR A 68 1.53 9.77 -13.58
C TYR A 68 0.81 10.83 -14.42
N TYR A 69 -0.18 11.49 -13.82
CA TYR A 69 -0.93 12.59 -14.40
C TYR A 69 -0.60 13.88 -13.64
N PRO A 70 0.32 14.72 -14.16
CA PRO A 70 0.79 15.91 -13.46
C PRO A 70 -0.31 16.96 -13.24
N SER A 71 -1.33 17.01 -14.10
CA SER A 71 -2.42 17.98 -13.98
C SER A 71 -3.12 17.90 -12.61
N CYS A 72 -3.38 16.67 -12.15
CA CYS A 72 -4.13 16.38 -10.93
C CYS A 72 -3.30 15.73 -9.83
N ASN A 73 -1.98 15.55 -10.02
CA ASN A 73 -1.12 14.75 -9.14
C ASN A 73 -1.69 13.35 -8.87
N VAL A 74 -2.09 12.64 -9.93
CA VAL A 74 -2.67 11.30 -9.83
C VAL A 74 -1.67 10.28 -10.35
N TYR A 75 -1.50 9.18 -9.63
CA TYR A 75 -0.74 8.02 -10.11
C TYR A 75 -1.71 6.89 -10.37
N GLN A 76 -1.63 6.28 -11.55
CA GLN A 76 -2.34 5.06 -11.89
C GLN A 76 -1.32 3.93 -11.97
N GLU A 77 -1.57 2.85 -11.28
CA GLU A 77 -0.76 1.65 -11.40
C GLU A 77 -1.47 0.66 -12.33
N PRO A 78 -1.01 0.51 -13.59
CA PRO A 78 -1.66 -0.36 -14.58
C PRO A 78 -1.64 -1.84 -14.18
N SER A 79 -0.64 -2.30 -13.43
CA SER A 79 -0.53 -3.70 -12.99
C SER A 79 -1.66 -4.11 -12.04
N ARG A 80 -2.00 -3.24 -11.07
CA ARG A 80 -3.05 -3.45 -10.07
C ARG A 80 -4.39 -2.82 -10.44
N GLY A 81 -4.41 -1.92 -11.43
CA GLY A 81 -5.60 -1.14 -11.80
C GLY A 81 -6.04 -0.16 -10.71
N VAL A 82 -5.12 0.29 -9.85
CA VAL A 82 -5.43 1.21 -8.74
C VAL A 82 -4.94 2.62 -9.02
N TYR A 83 -5.59 3.58 -8.38
CA TYR A 83 -5.28 5.00 -8.49
C TYR A 83 -4.88 5.55 -7.12
N PHE A 84 -3.82 6.33 -7.09
CA PHE A 84 -3.38 7.13 -5.96
C PHE A 84 -3.65 8.59 -6.28
N TYR A 85 -4.43 9.26 -5.44
CA TYR A 85 -4.87 10.64 -5.68
C TYR A 85 -5.01 11.39 -4.36
N MET A 86 -4.94 12.73 -4.42
CA MET A 86 -5.19 13.56 -3.24
C MET A 86 -6.69 13.62 -2.92
N LYS A 87 -7.04 13.38 -1.67
CA LYS A 87 -8.38 13.51 -1.11
C LYS A 87 -8.30 14.33 0.18
N GLY A 88 -8.75 15.58 0.14
CA GLY A 88 -8.53 16.53 1.23
C GLY A 88 -7.03 16.79 1.40
N ASP A 89 -6.54 16.64 2.64
CA ASP A 89 -5.14 16.87 2.98
C ASP A 89 -4.26 15.60 2.87
N GLY A 90 -4.84 14.47 2.45
CA GLY A 90 -4.17 13.18 2.42
C GLY A 90 -4.17 12.50 1.05
N TRP A 91 -3.39 11.42 0.95
CA TRP A 91 -3.43 10.51 -0.19
C TRP A 91 -4.47 9.42 0.02
N ALA A 92 -5.28 9.19 -0.99
CA ALA A 92 -6.25 8.10 -1.04
C ALA A 92 -5.87 7.13 -2.16
N VAL A 93 -6.27 5.87 -1.97
CA VAL A 93 -6.10 4.79 -2.95
C VAL A 93 -7.46 4.19 -3.27
N GLY A 94 -7.75 3.94 -4.53
CA GLY A 94 -9.00 3.31 -4.95
C GLY A 94 -8.89 2.63 -6.31
N ALA A 95 -9.80 1.67 -6.55
CA ALA A 95 -9.93 1.01 -7.85
C ALA A 95 -10.50 1.92 -8.94
N SER A 96 -11.08 3.06 -8.55
CA SER A 96 -11.65 4.04 -9.47
C SER A 96 -11.31 5.45 -9.02
N LEU A 97 -11.03 6.32 -9.98
CA LEU A 97 -10.82 7.73 -9.73
C LEU A 97 -12.18 8.45 -9.56
N PRO A 98 -12.33 9.41 -8.64
CA PRO A 98 -13.53 10.27 -8.59
C PRO A 98 -13.79 10.99 -9.93
N THR A 99 -15.07 11.11 -10.33
CA THR A 99 -15.48 11.68 -11.62
C THR A 99 -14.92 13.08 -11.89
N THR A 100 -14.81 13.91 -10.85
CA THR A 100 -14.24 15.27 -10.93
C THR A 100 -12.78 15.29 -11.35
N LEU A 101 -12.01 14.27 -10.95
CA LEU A 101 -10.61 14.11 -11.36
C LEU A 101 -10.53 13.48 -12.74
N GLN A 102 -11.44 12.55 -13.08
CA GLN A 102 -11.46 11.90 -14.40
C GLN A 102 -11.60 12.90 -15.54
N SER A 103 -12.50 13.89 -15.40
CA SER A 103 -12.69 14.95 -16.40
C SER A 103 -11.49 15.88 -16.55
N SER A 104 -10.58 15.85 -15.58
CA SER A 104 -9.42 16.74 -15.47
C SER A 104 -8.09 16.00 -15.75
N LEU A 105 -8.16 14.72 -16.13
CA LEU A 105 -7.02 13.92 -16.53
C LEU A 105 -6.44 14.51 -17.82
N GLY A 106 -5.30 15.19 -17.69
CA GLY A 106 -4.56 15.73 -18.81
C GLY A 106 -3.61 14.71 -19.41
N ALA A 107 -2.48 15.21 -19.91
CA ALA A 107 -1.42 14.34 -20.42
C ALA A 107 -0.77 13.53 -19.28
N SER A 108 -0.37 12.30 -19.60
CA SER A 108 0.24 11.37 -18.64
C SER A 108 1.68 11.04 -19.01
N VAL A 109 2.51 10.74 -18.01
CA VAL A 109 3.89 10.27 -18.16
C VAL A 109 4.04 8.90 -17.50
N ILE A 110 4.87 8.03 -18.07
CA ILE A 110 5.19 6.72 -17.49
C ILE A 110 6.40 6.89 -16.57
N LEU A 111 6.30 6.41 -15.33
CA LEU A 111 7.35 6.44 -14.32
C LEU A 111 7.62 5.01 -13.86
N ASP A 112 8.90 4.62 -13.85
CA ASP A 112 9.34 3.37 -13.23
C ASP A 112 9.91 3.70 -11.85
N MET A 113 9.35 3.09 -10.81
CA MET A 113 9.71 3.36 -9.42
C MET A 113 9.87 2.08 -8.64
N ASP A 114 10.84 2.07 -7.72
CA ASP A 114 11.08 0.92 -6.84
C ASP A 114 10.20 0.97 -5.57
N THR A 115 9.16 1.79 -5.52
CA THR A 115 8.27 1.93 -4.34
C THR A 115 6.82 1.62 -4.67
N ASP A 116 6.11 1.02 -3.72
CA ASP A 116 4.65 0.83 -3.75
C ASP A 116 3.88 2.13 -3.51
N LYS A 117 4.56 3.17 -3.02
CA LYS A 117 3.96 4.46 -2.62
C LYS A 117 4.55 5.57 -3.48
N PRO A 118 4.05 5.77 -4.71
CA PRO A 118 4.63 6.74 -5.63
C PRO A 118 4.55 8.18 -5.12
N TYR A 119 3.63 8.45 -4.18
CA TYR A 119 3.43 9.75 -3.58
C TYR A 119 4.52 10.18 -2.58
N GLU A 120 5.38 9.28 -2.11
CA GLU A 120 6.50 9.63 -1.24
C GLU A 120 7.51 10.54 -1.96
N GLN A 121 7.65 10.37 -3.27
CA GLN A 121 8.53 11.18 -4.14
C GLN A 121 7.74 12.20 -4.98
N ASN A 122 6.52 12.54 -4.54
CA ASN A 122 5.66 13.44 -5.29
C ASN A 122 6.27 14.85 -5.45
N ALA A 123 7.04 15.31 -4.46
CA ALA A 123 7.69 16.62 -4.53
C ALA A 123 8.70 16.69 -5.70
N GLU A 124 9.51 15.65 -5.86
CA GLU A 124 10.43 15.54 -7.00
C GLU A 124 9.69 15.47 -8.33
N HIS A 125 8.63 14.65 -8.43
CA HIS A 125 7.87 14.51 -9.67
C HIS A 125 7.14 15.78 -10.07
N VAL A 126 6.58 16.53 -9.12
CA VAL A 126 5.94 17.83 -9.40
C VAL A 126 6.96 18.84 -9.92
N LYS A 127 8.19 18.80 -9.39
CA LYS A 127 9.29 19.66 -9.87
C LYS A 127 9.74 19.26 -11.27
N GLN A 128 9.83 17.97 -11.55
CA GLN A 128 10.24 17.44 -12.86
C GLN A 128 9.17 17.64 -13.93
N TYR A 129 7.89 17.49 -13.55
CA TYR A 129 6.73 17.56 -14.44
C TYR A 129 5.80 18.70 -14.01
N PRO A 130 6.10 19.95 -14.41
CA PRO A 130 5.29 21.10 -14.03
C PRO A 130 3.90 21.04 -14.67
N LYS A 131 2.86 21.23 -13.86
CA LYS A 131 1.44 21.05 -14.23
C LYS A 131 1.02 21.86 -15.45
N ASP A 132 1.56 23.06 -15.62
CA ASP A 132 1.21 23.98 -16.72
C ASP A 132 1.41 23.39 -18.11
N LYS A 133 2.39 22.47 -18.24
CA LYS A 133 2.69 21.80 -19.51
C LYS A 133 1.72 20.64 -19.82
N TYR A 134 1.07 20.09 -18.80
CA TYR A 134 0.26 18.87 -18.89
C TYR A 134 -1.22 19.11 -18.62
N ALA A 135 -1.62 20.36 -18.37
CA ALA A 135 -3.00 20.74 -18.18
C ALA A 135 -3.80 20.57 -19.48
N SER A 136 -4.94 19.86 -19.39
CA SER A 136 -5.91 19.73 -20.48
C SER A 136 -6.59 21.09 -20.70
N GLY A 137 -6.14 21.87 -21.70
CA GLY A 137 -6.92 23.03 -22.16
C GLY A 137 -6.17 24.27 -22.64
N LYS A 138 -4.83 24.33 -22.67
CA LYS A 138 -4.13 25.48 -23.27
C LYS A 138 -3.81 25.25 -24.76
N GLY A 139 -4.85 24.95 -25.55
CA GLY A 139 -4.85 25.25 -26.98
C GLY A 139 -5.00 26.76 -27.17
N GLY A 140 -4.05 27.38 -27.86
CA GLY A 140 -3.79 28.82 -27.80
C GLY A 140 -4.95 29.76 -28.14
N LYS A 141 -5.06 30.85 -27.38
CA LYS A 141 -5.52 32.14 -27.92
C LYS A 141 -4.28 32.91 -28.36
N LYS A 142 -3.89 32.77 -29.64
CA LYS A 142 -3.16 33.83 -30.33
C LYS A 142 -4.23 34.82 -30.82
N LYS A 143 -4.21 36.04 -30.31
CA LYS A 143 -4.87 37.19 -30.93
C LYS A 143 -3.92 37.80 -31.94
#